data_AF-A0A5C7XWI4-F1
#
_entry.id   AF-A0A5C7XWI4-F1
#
_cell.length_a   1.000
_cell.length_b   1.000
_cell.length_c   1.000
_cell.angle_alpha   90.00
_cell.angle_beta   90.00
_cell.angle_gamma   90.00
#
_symmetry.space_group_name_H-M   'P 1'
#
loop_
_entity.id
_entity.type
_entity.pdbx_description
1 polymer ?
#
loop_
_entity_poly.entity_id
_entity_poly.type
_entity_poly.pdbx_seq_one_letter_code
_entity_poly.pdbx_strand_id
1 'polypeptide(L)' 'MTAPTQRFFDSAEVVAIAHARGIKHITENSVIVAAYQGRRPLKKTKVAGRVYYTQEAIDAWLSGQADG' A
#
# COMPACT_ATOMS: atom_id res chain seq x y z
N MET A 1 -3.05 25.51 -6.86
CA MET A 1 -3.18 24.45 -5.83
C MET A 1 -3.97 23.31 -6.41
N THR A 2 -3.30 22.33 -7.02
CA THR A 2 -3.94 21.06 -7.39
C THR A 2 -4.18 20.32 -6.09
N ALA A 3 -5.46 20.17 -5.69
CA ALA A 3 -5.81 19.23 -4.64
C ALA A 3 -5.14 17.90 -4.98
N PRO A 4 -4.47 17.22 -4.03
CA PRO A 4 -3.90 15.91 -4.31
C PRO A 4 -5.09 15.04 -4.72
N THR A 5 -5.20 14.73 -6.01
CA THR A 5 -6.20 13.79 -6.50
C THR A 5 -5.95 12.53 -5.72
N GLN A 6 -6.84 12.20 -4.81
CA GLN A 6 -6.67 11.05 -3.93
C GLN A 6 -6.77 9.81 -4.80
N ARG A 7 -5.60 9.35 -5.26
CA ARG A 7 -5.47 8.18 -6.13
C ARG A 7 -5.63 6.94 -5.25
N PHE A 8 -6.50 6.07 -5.73
CA PHE A 8 -6.75 4.76 -5.17
C PHE A 8 -5.94 3.76 -5.96
N PHE A 9 -5.15 2.96 -5.27
CA PHE A 9 -4.27 1.95 -5.84
C PHE A 9 -4.76 0.57 -5.44
N ASP A 10 -4.63 -0.39 -6.35
CA ASP A 10 -4.91 -1.80 -6.10
C ASP A 10 -3.68 -2.49 -5.51
N SER A 11 -3.82 -3.73 -5.01
CA SER A 11 -2.70 -4.51 -4.46
C SER A 11 -1.53 -4.66 -5.44
N ALA A 12 -1.81 -4.85 -6.73
CA ALA A 12 -0.78 -4.95 -7.76
C ALA A 12 0.02 -3.64 -7.92
N GLU A 13 -0.65 -2.48 -7.89
CA GLU A 13 0.03 -1.19 -7.95
C GLU A 13 0.87 -0.92 -6.69
N VAL A 14 0.40 -1.33 -5.51
CA VAL A 14 1.19 -1.25 -4.27
C VAL A 14 2.50 -2.03 -4.39
N VAL A 15 2.46 -3.23 -4.98
CA VAL A 15 3.66 -4.06 -5.22
C VAL A 15 4.61 -3.35 -6.19
N ALA A 16 4.10 -2.79 -7.28
CA ALA A 16 4.92 -2.03 -8.24
C ALA A 16 5.61 -0.84 -7.58
N ILE A 17 4.91 -0.09 -6.70
CA ILE A 17 5.49 1.02 -5.94
C ILE A 17 6.56 0.53 -4.97
N ALA A 18 6.32 -0.59 -4.28
CA ALA A 18 7.30 -1.19 -3.38
C ALA A 18 8.58 -1.59 -4.11
N HIS A 19 8.42 -2.24 -5.28
CA HIS A 19 9.55 -2.67 -6.11
C HIS A 19 10.31 -1.49 -6.71
N ALA A 20 9.60 -0.43 -7.12
CA ALA A 20 10.22 0.82 -7.58
C ALA A 20 11.06 1.49 -6.49
N ARG A 21 10.73 1.27 -5.21
CA ARG A 21 11.53 1.71 -4.04
C ARG A 21 12.66 0.75 -3.66
N GLY A 22 12.87 -0.32 -4.42
CA GLY A 22 13.88 -1.34 -4.15
C GLY A 22 13.43 -2.45 -3.19
N ILE A 23 12.19 -2.41 -2.71
CA ILE A 23 11.63 -3.39 -1.76
C ILE A 23 11.02 -4.55 -2.55
N LYS A 24 11.88 -5.42 -3.08
CA LYS A 24 11.50 -6.52 -4.00
C LYS A 24 10.79 -7.71 -3.33
N HIS A 25 10.91 -7.85 -2.00
CA HIS A 25 10.31 -8.97 -1.26
C HIS A 25 8.80 -8.80 -1.02
N ILE A 26 8.26 -7.59 -1.28
CA ILE A 26 6.83 -7.32 -1.15
C ILE A 26 6.10 -7.94 -2.34
N THR A 27 5.08 -8.75 -2.05
CA THR A 27 4.19 -9.38 -3.03
C THR A 27 2.74 -9.00 -2.75
N GLU A 28 1.82 -9.32 -3.65
CA GLU A 28 0.40 -9.08 -3.41
C GLU A 28 -0.09 -9.78 -2.15
N ASN A 29 0.45 -10.98 -1.86
CA ASN A 29 0.15 -11.68 -0.61
C ASN A 29 0.66 -10.89 0.61
N SER A 30 1.86 -10.31 0.56
CA SER A 30 2.35 -9.44 1.63
C SER A 30 1.44 -8.22 1.84
N VAL A 31 0.92 -7.63 0.76
CA VAL A 31 -0.03 -6.51 0.82
C VAL A 31 -1.35 -6.94 1.47
N ILE A 32 -1.90 -8.09 1.09
CA ILE A 32 -3.13 -8.64 1.68
C ILE A 32 -2.91 -8.96 3.16
N VAL A 33 -1.84 -9.67 3.50
CA VAL A 33 -1.51 -9.98 4.91
C VAL A 33 -1.33 -8.70 5.71
N ALA A 34 -0.62 -7.69 5.18
CA ALA A 34 -0.50 -6.40 5.84
C ALA A 34 -1.85 -5.68 6.00
N ALA A 35 -2.77 -5.81 5.04
CA ALA A 35 -4.09 -5.18 5.10
C ALA A 35 -5.06 -5.87 6.09
N TYR A 36 -4.83 -7.14 6.46
CA TYR A 36 -5.76 -7.92 7.32
C TYR A 36 -5.16 -8.44 8.63
N GLN A 37 -3.85 -8.66 8.71
CA GLN A 37 -3.20 -9.41 9.81
C GLN A 37 -1.88 -8.78 10.30
N GLY A 38 -1.38 -7.71 9.68
CA GLY A 38 -0.08 -7.12 10.02
C GLY A 38 -0.06 -6.36 11.35
N ARG A 39 1.07 -6.42 12.07
CA ARG A 39 1.35 -5.57 13.24
C ARG A 39 1.32 -4.07 12.92
N ARG A 40 1.70 -3.70 11.69
CA ARG A 40 1.54 -2.37 11.09
C ARG A 40 0.59 -2.51 9.90
N PRO A 41 -0.72 -2.37 10.11
CA PRO A 41 -1.68 -2.67 9.07
C PRO A 41 -1.63 -1.62 7.96
N LEU A 42 -1.57 -2.07 6.71
CA LEU A 42 -1.74 -1.19 5.56
C LEU A 42 -3.18 -0.68 5.55
N LYS A 43 -3.36 0.64 5.63
CA LYS A 43 -4.69 1.24 5.72
C LYS A 43 -5.43 1.04 4.39
N LYS A 44 -6.50 0.26 4.46
CA LYS A 44 -7.38 -0.05 3.33
C LYS A 44 -8.63 0.81 3.34
N THR A 45 -9.03 1.25 2.15
CA THR A 45 -10.28 1.96 1.89
C THR A 45 -11.16 1.06 1.04
N LYS A 46 -12.40 0.84 1.49
CA LYS A 46 -13.37 0.06 0.72
C LYS A 46 -14.24 1.01 -0.08
N VAL A 47 -14.17 0.94 -1.41
CA VAL A 47 -14.99 1.75 -2.33
C VAL A 47 -15.76 0.80 -3.22
N ALA A 48 -17.09 0.91 -3.22
CA ALA A 48 -17.97 0.07 -4.04
C ALA A 48 -17.69 -1.46 -3.92
N GLY A 49 -17.36 -1.93 -2.71
CA GLY A 49 -17.07 -3.33 -2.42
C GLY A 49 -15.65 -3.79 -2.74
N ARG A 50 -14.85 -2.97 -3.43
CA ARG A 50 -13.43 -3.22 -3.73
C ARG A 50 -12.52 -2.57 -2.71
N VAL A 51 -11.38 -3.19 -2.47
CA VAL A 51 -10.36 -2.68 -1.54
C VAL A 51 -9.33 -1.88 -2.33
N TYR A 52 -9.08 -0.67 -1.88
CA TYR A 52 -8.11 0.26 -2.44
C TYR A 52 -7.20 0.81 -1.35
N TYR A 53 -6.03 1.28 -1.76
CA TYR A 53 -5.02 1.88 -0.89
C TYR A 53 -4.74 3.31 -1.35
N THR A 54 -4.52 4.22 -0.41
CA THR A 54 -4.14 5.60 -0.74
C THR A 54 -2.61 5.72 -0.81
N GLN A 55 -2.11 6.65 -1.62
CA GLN A 55 -0.66 6.91 -1.72
C GLN A 55 -0.01 7.11 -0.34
N GLU A 56 -0.65 7.87 0.55
CA GLU A 56 -0.15 8.14 1.91
C GLU A 56 -0.07 6.86 2.75
N ALA A 57 -1.07 5.98 2.67
CA ALA A 57 -1.06 4.72 3.41
C ALA A 57 0.05 3.79 2.91
N ILE A 58 0.26 3.75 1.59
CA ILE A 58 1.33 2.98 0.95
C ILE A 58 2.69 3.53 1.39
N ASP A 59 2.87 4.84 1.32
CA ASP A 59 4.12 5.50 1.70
C ASP A 59 4.49 5.23 3.16
N ALA A 60 3.54 5.43 4.09
CA ALA A 60 3.72 5.18 5.51
C ALA A 60 4.05 3.71 5.80
N TRP A 61 3.40 2.78 5.10
CA TRP A 61 3.67 1.35 5.27
C TRP A 61 5.05 0.96 4.73
N LEU A 62 5.41 1.43 3.54
CA LEU A 62 6.71 1.13 2.91
C LEU A 62 7.87 1.81 3.63
N SER A 63 7.68 3.02 4.16
CA SER A 63 8.66 3.70 5.00
C SER A 63 9.02 2.83 6.23
N GLY A 64 8.01 2.18 6.83
CA GLY A 64 8.23 1.25 7.93
C GLY A 64 8.84 -0.11 7.55
N GLN A 65 9.00 -0.43 6.26
CA GLN A 65 9.67 -1.64 5.75
C GLN A 65 11.13 -1.39 5.35
N ALA A 66 11.51 -0.13 5.08
CA ALA A 66 12.87 0.23 4.69
C ALA A 66 13.87 0.25 5.87
N ASP A 67 13.36 0.27 7.11
CA ASP A 67 14.13 0.32 8.36
C ASP A 67 14.30 -1.07 9.02
N GLY A 68 13.88 -2.15 8.35
CA GLY A 68 13.85 -3.53 8.86
C GLY A 68 14.87 -4.47 8.23
#